data_AF-W2T1S7-F1
#
_entry.id   AF-W2T1S7-F1
#
_cell.length_a   1.000
_cell.length_b   1.000
_cell.length_c   1.000
_cell.angle_alpha   90.00
_cell.angle_beta   90.00
_cell.angle_gamma   90.00
#
_symmetry.space_group_name_H-M   'P 1'
#
loop_
_entity.id
_entity.type
_entity.pdbx_description
1 polymer ?
#
loop_
_entity_poly.entity_id
_entity_poly.type
_entity_poly.pdbx_seq_one_letter_code
_entity_poly.pdbx_strand_id
1 'polypeptide(L)'
;MFYFQMTINFCSGEEMGADIEEPLSTLRTIVTDNSRSEHLRSLCALSIAVTTHVASVVDETVASSIKALRSIWATVKLTGHSSRLYATTLQSWSLLLQDADGATVNSAFGEFSKLASFLEADQLDIRVATGEALAFLYELGSHIRPGFRLPNHQQIVELLDSLCTDSSKGKTKKDKRAQRFTFRQVYSSIVDKDTPSLTIKFNKEALVLDSCASKLLYDILCELLHGGIVRQLQSNELVRDLFEMGPVQEVDKFEKVNKFAKMAAHDAASKHRNQVRSKQRDKRNVVL
;
A
#
# COMPACT_ATOMS: atom_id res chain seq x y z
N MET A 1 -17.42 -9.28 5.58
CA MET A 1 -18.01 -8.17 4.79
C MET A 1 -19.09 -7.43 5.59
N PHE A 2 -20.09 -8.10 6.16
CA PHE A 2 -21.15 -7.44 6.96
C PHE A 2 -20.59 -6.66 8.18
N TYR A 3 -19.74 -7.29 9.00
CA TYR A 3 -19.08 -6.61 10.13
C TYR A 3 -18.14 -5.48 9.70
N PHE A 4 -17.45 -5.61 8.57
CA PHE A 4 -16.56 -4.57 8.03
C PHE A 4 -17.33 -3.35 7.49
N GLN A 5 -18.42 -3.59 6.75
CA GLN A 5 -19.31 -2.51 6.32
C GLN A 5 -19.91 -1.80 7.53
N MET A 6 -20.12 -2.54 8.63
CA MET A 6 -20.55 -1.98 9.91
C MET A 6 -19.43 -1.14 10.55
N THR A 7 -18.19 -1.63 10.63
CA THR A 7 -17.05 -0.87 11.18
C THR A 7 -16.78 0.43 10.44
N ILE A 8 -16.86 0.44 9.10
CA ILE A 8 -16.66 1.66 8.30
C ILE A 8 -17.90 2.57 8.27
N ASN A 9 -19.13 2.03 8.32
CA ASN A 9 -20.35 2.85 8.24
C ASN A 9 -20.86 3.36 9.58
N PHE A 10 -20.52 2.77 10.73
CA PHE A 10 -21.23 3.06 11.99
C PHE A 10 -20.51 3.93 13.02
N CYS A 11 -19.18 4.00 13.15
CA CYS A 11 -18.62 4.59 14.38
C CYS A 11 -17.28 5.30 14.24
N SER A 12 -17.18 6.41 14.99
CA SER A 12 -15.97 7.01 15.56
C SER A 12 -15.20 5.98 16.40
N GLY A 13 -13.89 5.85 16.18
CA GLY A 13 -13.05 4.72 16.59
C GLY A 13 -12.95 4.38 18.10
N GLU A 14 -13.50 5.18 19.01
CA GLU A 14 -13.33 4.98 20.46
C GLU A 14 -14.29 3.97 21.10
N GLU A 15 -15.52 3.79 20.58
CA GLU A 15 -16.55 2.98 21.25
C GLU A 15 -16.42 1.46 21.02
N MET A 16 -15.62 1.01 20.05
CA MET A 16 -15.54 -0.41 19.64
C MET A 16 -14.34 -1.19 20.21
N GLY A 17 -13.38 -0.53 20.84
CA GLY A 17 -12.11 -1.15 21.23
C GLY A 17 -12.26 -2.37 22.15
N ALA A 18 -13.31 -2.41 22.98
CA ALA A 18 -13.59 -3.52 23.90
C ALA A 18 -14.24 -4.74 23.21
N ASP A 19 -15.04 -4.52 22.16
CA ASP A 19 -15.89 -5.58 21.55
C ASP A 19 -15.29 -6.16 20.26
N ILE A 20 -14.11 -5.71 19.84
CA ILE A 20 -13.53 -6.09 18.55
C ILE A 20 -12.64 -7.33 18.59
N GLU A 21 -12.20 -7.73 19.79
CA GLU A 21 -11.28 -8.86 19.96
C GLU A 21 -11.91 -10.21 19.59
N GLU A 22 -13.19 -10.43 19.92
CA GLU A 22 -13.91 -11.65 19.52
C GLU A 22 -14.04 -11.80 17.99
N PRO A 23 -14.51 -10.77 17.24
CA PRO A 23 -14.47 -10.76 15.79
C PRO A 23 -13.06 -10.99 15.22
N LEU A 24 -12.04 -10.30 15.74
CA LEU A 24 -10.66 -10.46 15.28
C LEU A 24 -10.15 -11.88 15.53
N SER A 25 -10.44 -12.48 16.68
CA SER A 25 -10.09 -13.86 17.01
C SER A 25 -10.72 -14.86 16.04
N THR A 26 -11.99 -14.66 15.70
CA THR A 26 -12.69 -15.47 14.69
C THR A 26 -12.02 -15.34 13.33
N LEU A 27 -11.70 -14.11 12.90
CA LEU A 27 -11.01 -13.87 11.63
C LEU A 27 -9.61 -14.50 11.61
N ARG A 28 -8.84 -14.41 12.71
CA ARG A 28 -7.52 -15.05 12.86
C ARG A 28 -7.60 -16.57 12.76
N THR A 29 -8.68 -17.16 13.27
CA THR A 29 -8.93 -18.61 13.14
C THR A 29 -9.23 -18.98 11.68
N ILE A 30 -10.07 -18.20 10.98
CA ILE A 30 -10.43 -18.48 9.58
C ILE A 30 -9.23 -18.30 8.65
N VAL A 31 -8.44 -17.24 8.83
CA VAL A 31 -7.31 -16.94 7.94
C VAL A 31 -6.18 -17.98 8.06
N THR A 32 -6.02 -18.60 9.21
CA THR A 32 -5.00 -19.65 9.47
C THR A 32 -5.50 -21.07 9.13
N ASP A 33 -6.81 -21.27 8.95
CA ASP A 33 -7.41 -22.56 8.60
C ASP A 33 -7.17 -22.92 7.12
N ASN A 34 -6.28 -23.89 6.88
CA ASN A 34 -5.95 -24.39 5.54
C ASN A 34 -7.09 -25.15 4.85
N SER A 35 -8.18 -25.50 5.56
CA SER A 35 -9.36 -26.10 4.95
C SER A 35 -10.27 -25.06 4.28
N ARG A 36 -10.09 -23.77 4.58
CA ARG A 36 -10.86 -22.67 4.00
C ARG A 36 -10.30 -22.24 2.65
N SER A 37 -11.17 -21.70 1.81
CA SER A 37 -10.77 -21.20 0.50
C SER A 37 -9.78 -20.03 0.63
N GLU A 38 -8.80 -19.98 -0.27
CA GLU A 38 -7.81 -18.88 -0.30
C GLU A 38 -8.48 -17.51 -0.44
N HIS A 39 -9.60 -17.44 -1.15
CA HIS A 39 -10.39 -16.23 -1.29
C HIS A 39 -10.95 -15.74 0.05
N LEU A 40 -11.59 -16.62 0.83
CA LEU A 40 -12.13 -16.26 2.15
C LEU A 40 -11.00 -15.83 3.09
N ARG A 41 -9.88 -16.58 3.08
CA ARG A 41 -8.70 -16.26 3.89
C ARG A 41 -8.10 -14.90 3.52
N SER A 42 -8.04 -14.56 2.23
CA SER A 42 -7.58 -13.25 1.76
C SER A 42 -8.48 -12.11 2.26
N LEU A 43 -9.81 -12.30 2.21
CA LEU A 43 -10.76 -11.32 2.75
C LEU A 43 -10.64 -11.17 4.26
N CYS A 44 -10.41 -12.26 4.99
CA CYS A 44 -10.13 -12.22 6.42
C CYS A 44 -8.84 -11.46 6.72
N ALA A 45 -7.78 -11.64 5.92
CA ALA A 45 -6.53 -10.92 6.11
C ALA A 45 -6.70 -9.40 6.01
N LEU A 46 -7.35 -8.93 4.94
CA LEU A 46 -7.65 -7.51 4.74
C LEU A 46 -8.55 -6.95 5.84
N SER A 47 -9.56 -7.73 6.25
CA SER A 47 -10.45 -7.34 7.35
C SER A 47 -9.68 -7.20 8.66
N ILE A 48 -8.81 -8.16 9.00
CA ILE A 48 -7.94 -8.07 10.18
C ILE A 48 -7.09 -6.80 10.11
N ALA A 49 -6.46 -6.52 8.97
CA ALA A 49 -5.58 -5.35 8.83
C ALA A 49 -6.32 -4.04 9.14
N VAL A 50 -7.44 -3.78 8.46
CA VAL A 50 -8.16 -2.52 8.63
C VAL A 50 -8.84 -2.45 9.99
N THR A 51 -9.46 -3.54 10.44
CA THR A 51 -10.16 -3.57 11.72
C THR A 51 -9.20 -3.42 12.91
N THR A 52 -8.03 -4.06 12.86
CA THR A 52 -7.00 -3.87 13.88
C THR A 52 -6.43 -2.45 13.83
N HIS A 53 -6.08 -1.92 12.65
CA HIS A 53 -5.53 -0.57 12.51
C HIS A 53 -6.50 0.53 12.98
N VAL A 54 -7.80 0.39 12.68
CA VAL A 54 -8.80 1.42 12.97
C VAL A 54 -9.27 1.40 14.43
N ALA A 55 -9.40 0.22 15.04
CA ALA A 55 -10.16 0.10 16.29
C ALA A 55 -9.43 -0.65 17.41
N SER A 56 -8.27 -1.27 17.14
CA SER A 56 -7.53 -1.94 18.20
C SER A 56 -6.64 -0.96 18.93
N VAL A 57 -6.80 -0.89 20.24
CA VAL A 57 -5.95 -0.09 21.16
C VAL A 57 -5.06 -0.97 22.04
N VAL A 58 -5.07 -2.29 21.81
CA VAL A 58 -4.42 -3.29 22.66
C VAL A 58 -3.26 -3.95 21.91
N ASP A 59 -2.03 -3.76 22.40
CA ASP A 59 -0.81 -4.29 21.79
C ASP A 59 -0.86 -5.82 21.57
N GLU A 60 -1.45 -6.58 22.50
CA GLU A 60 -1.58 -8.03 22.40
C GLU A 60 -2.46 -8.47 21.22
N THR A 61 -3.53 -7.72 20.93
CA THR A 61 -4.41 -7.96 19.79
C THR A 61 -3.67 -7.68 18.48
N VAL A 62 -2.95 -6.56 18.41
CA VAL A 62 -2.13 -6.18 17.25
C VAL A 62 -1.06 -7.26 16.99
N ALA A 63 -0.30 -7.64 18.01
CA ALA A 63 0.74 -8.67 17.92
C ALA A 63 0.18 -10.04 17.50
N SER A 64 -1.00 -10.42 18.01
CA SER A 64 -1.68 -11.66 17.64
C SER A 64 -2.13 -11.67 16.17
N SER A 65 -2.66 -10.54 15.69
CA SER A 65 -3.02 -10.34 14.28
C SER A 65 -1.79 -10.42 13.37
N ILE A 66 -0.70 -9.75 13.73
CA ILE A 66 0.58 -9.80 13.01
C ILE A 66 1.11 -11.24 12.95
N LYS A 67 1.10 -11.96 14.06
CA LYS A 67 1.57 -13.36 14.13
C LYS A 67 0.72 -14.28 13.24
N ALA A 68 -0.61 -14.12 13.26
CA ALA A 68 -1.51 -14.90 12.41
C ALA A 68 -1.22 -14.66 10.92
N LEU A 69 -1.12 -13.40 10.49
CA LEU A 69 -0.81 -13.04 9.10
C LEU A 69 0.58 -13.53 8.67
N ARG A 70 1.58 -13.37 9.55
CA ARG A 70 2.96 -13.86 9.36
C ARG A 70 3.03 -15.37 9.19
N SER A 71 2.19 -16.13 9.89
CA SER A 71 2.17 -17.59 9.74
C SER A 71 1.78 -18.03 8.33
N ILE A 72 1.00 -17.22 7.60
CA ILE A 72 0.45 -17.57 6.29
C ILE A 72 1.44 -17.24 5.19
N TRP A 73 1.81 -15.97 5.03
CA TRP A 73 2.68 -15.57 3.91
C TRP A 73 4.02 -16.29 3.93
N ALA A 74 4.48 -16.68 5.12
CA ALA A 74 5.77 -17.34 5.29
C ALA A 74 5.73 -18.86 5.11
N THR A 75 4.56 -19.48 5.08
CA THR A 75 4.39 -20.92 4.84
C THR A 75 3.66 -21.22 3.54
N VAL A 76 3.20 -20.18 2.83
CA VAL A 76 2.46 -20.32 1.59
C VAL A 76 3.31 -21.08 0.57
N LYS A 77 2.69 -22.06 -0.09
CA LYS A 77 3.27 -22.69 -1.26
C LYS A 77 3.05 -21.74 -2.44
N LEU A 78 4.12 -21.28 -3.07
CA LEU A 78 4.07 -20.31 -4.18
C LEU A 78 3.56 -20.99 -5.46
N THR A 79 2.26 -21.23 -5.52
CA THR A 79 1.55 -21.67 -6.72
C THR A 79 0.87 -20.47 -7.40
N GLY A 80 0.45 -20.63 -8.66
CA GLY A 80 -0.24 -19.56 -9.39
C GLY A 80 -1.56 -19.09 -8.75
N HIS A 81 -2.21 -19.92 -7.93
CA HIS A 81 -3.45 -19.57 -7.23
C HIS A 81 -3.20 -18.88 -5.87
N SER A 82 -2.14 -19.29 -5.18
CA SER A 82 -1.81 -18.80 -3.84
C SER A 82 -1.16 -17.41 -3.80
N SER A 83 -0.86 -16.81 -4.97
CA SER A 83 -0.22 -15.49 -5.07
C SER A 83 -1.06 -14.38 -4.43
N ARG A 84 -2.40 -14.46 -4.54
CA ARG A 84 -3.30 -13.47 -3.94
C ARG A 84 -3.31 -13.56 -2.42
N LEU A 85 -3.39 -14.78 -1.88
CA LEU A 85 -3.37 -14.98 -0.43
C LEU A 85 -2.04 -14.49 0.15
N TYR A 86 -0.92 -14.77 -0.53
CA TYR A 86 0.39 -14.21 -0.17
C TYR A 86 0.37 -12.68 -0.15
N ALA A 87 -0.03 -12.06 -1.26
CA ALA A 87 0.00 -10.61 -1.41
C ALA A 87 -0.85 -9.91 -0.32
N THR A 88 -2.10 -10.33 -0.18
CA THR A 88 -3.03 -9.74 0.80
C THR A 88 -2.58 -9.94 2.24
N THR A 89 -2.07 -11.12 2.60
CA THR A 89 -1.56 -11.37 3.96
C THR A 89 -0.26 -10.62 4.25
N LEU A 90 0.63 -10.47 3.26
CA LEU A 90 1.86 -9.70 3.42
C LEU A 90 1.59 -8.19 3.51
N GLN A 91 0.68 -7.66 2.70
CA GLN A 91 0.22 -6.27 2.77
C GLN A 91 -0.44 -5.97 4.11
N SER A 92 -1.36 -6.85 4.54
CA SER A 92 -2.04 -6.76 5.83
C SER A 92 -1.04 -6.81 7.00
N TRP A 93 -0.06 -7.71 6.92
CA TRP A 93 0.99 -7.82 7.92
C TRP A 93 1.85 -6.57 7.98
N SER A 94 2.23 -6.02 6.81
CA SER A 94 3.04 -4.81 6.73
C SER A 94 2.32 -3.61 7.34
N LEU A 95 1.04 -3.40 7.00
CA LEU A 95 0.23 -2.30 7.53
C LEU A 95 0.26 -2.28 9.06
N LEU A 96 -0.03 -3.41 9.70
CA LEU A 96 -0.11 -3.50 11.16
C LEU A 96 1.22 -3.27 11.88
N LEU A 97 2.36 -3.33 11.20
CA LEU A 97 3.65 -3.04 11.83
C LEU A 97 3.81 -1.57 12.22
N GLN A 98 3.05 -0.64 11.61
CA GLN A 98 3.05 0.75 12.03
C GLN A 98 2.37 0.96 13.39
N ASP A 99 1.43 0.06 13.73
CA ASP A 99 0.66 0.09 14.98
C ASP A 99 1.27 -0.82 16.06
N ALA A 100 2.38 -1.49 15.75
CA ALA A 100 2.95 -2.53 16.60
C ALA A 100 3.97 -1.97 17.60
N ASP A 101 4.11 -2.67 18.72
CA ASP A 101 5.13 -2.38 19.71
C ASP A 101 6.55 -2.66 19.19
N GLY A 102 7.54 -2.06 19.84
CA GLY A 102 8.94 -2.17 19.42
C GLY A 102 9.47 -3.60 19.36
N ALA A 103 8.99 -4.52 20.22
CA ALA A 103 9.43 -5.91 20.18
C ALA A 103 8.91 -6.62 18.93
N THR A 104 7.63 -6.43 18.60
CA THR A 104 7.02 -7.01 17.39
C THR A 104 7.68 -6.47 16.12
N VAL A 105 7.94 -5.16 16.05
CA VAL A 105 8.63 -4.54 14.90
C VAL A 105 10.05 -5.08 14.74
N ASN A 106 10.81 -5.22 15.84
CA ASN A 106 12.16 -5.80 15.76
C ASN A 106 12.13 -7.26 15.32
N SER A 107 11.14 -8.05 15.76
CA SER A 107 10.95 -9.42 15.26
C SER A 107 10.64 -9.43 13.76
N ALA A 108 9.85 -8.49 13.26
CA ALA A 108 9.55 -8.34 11.83
C ALA A 108 10.80 -8.04 11.00
N PHE A 109 11.71 -7.20 11.50
CA PHE A 109 13.00 -6.96 10.84
C PHE A 109 13.90 -8.20 10.77
N GLY A 110 13.74 -9.15 11.70
CA GLY A 110 14.45 -10.44 11.65
C GLY A 110 14.02 -11.36 10.50
N GLU A 111 12.84 -11.13 9.92
CA GLU A 111 12.26 -11.96 8.85
C GLU A 111 12.69 -11.56 7.44
N PHE A 112 13.56 -10.55 7.36
CA PHE A 112 13.89 -9.87 6.12
C PHE A 112 14.57 -10.76 5.07
N SER A 113 15.51 -11.62 5.45
CA SER A 113 16.17 -12.55 4.51
C SER A 113 15.16 -13.51 3.88
N LYS A 114 14.18 -13.97 4.66
CA LYS A 114 13.10 -14.82 4.15
C LYS A 114 12.20 -14.04 3.21
N LEU A 115 11.81 -12.82 3.59
CA LEU A 115 11.00 -11.95 2.76
C LEU A 115 11.70 -11.65 1.41
N ALA A 116 12.97 -11.30 1.44
CA ALA A 116 13.77 -10.98 0.25
C ALA A 116 13.85 -12.15 -0.75
N SER A 117 13.85 -13.41 -0.28
CA SER A 117 13.86 -14.58 -1.17
C SER A 117 12.63 -14.65 -2.11
N PHE A 118 11.51 -14.03 -1.73
CA PHE A 118 10.31 -13.99 -2.58
C PHE A 118 10.40 -12.98 -3.73
N LEU A 119 11.42 -12.11 -3.77
CA LEU A 119 11.71 -11.26 -4.93
C LEU A 119 12.14 -12.08 -6.16
N GLU A 120 12.57 -13.33 -5.97
CA GLU A 120 12.96 -14.25 -7.06
C GLU A 120 11.83 -15.18 -7.49
N ALA A 121 10.64 -15.09 -6.88
CA ALA A 121 9.49 -15.93 -7.23
C ALA A 121 9.09 -15.77 -8.71
N ASP A 122 8.53 -16.81 -9.33
CA ASP A 122 8.13 -16.78 -10.75
C ASP A 122 6.94 -15.85 -11.01
N GLN A 123 6.02 -15.75 -10.06
CA GLN A 123 4.79 -14.97 -10.17
C GLN A 123 5.07 -13.48 -9.95
N LEU A 124 4.59 -12.62 -10.86
CA LEU A 124 4.78 -11.17 -10.75
C LEU A 124 4.18 -10.60 -9.45
N ASP A 125 2.97 -11.03 -9.11
CA ASP A 125 2.23 -10.49 -7.96
C ASP A 125 2.96 -10.73 -6.64
N ILE A 126 3.64 -11.88 -6.51
CA ILE A 126 4.46 -12.22 -5.34
C ILE A 126 5.64 -11.25 -5.27
N ARG A 127 6.41 -11.10 -6.35
CA ARG A 127 7.53 -10.17 -6.40
C ARG A 127 7.11 -8.75 -6.07
N VAL A 128 5.99 -8.28 -6.66
CA VAL A 128 5.44 -6.93 -6.43
C VAL A 128 5.08 -6.73 -4.96
N ALA A 129 4.29 -7.63 -4.37
CA ALA A 129 3.90 -7.52 -2.96
C ALA A 129 5.12 -7.57 -2.03
N THR A 130 6.11 -8.42 -2.32
CA THR A 130 7.38 -8.46 -1.59
C THR A 130 8.13 -7.15 -1.71
N GLY A 131 8.30 -6.60 -2.91
CA GLY A 131 9.00 -5.34 -3.13
C GLY A 131 8.36 -4.17 -2.38
N GLU A 132 7.04 -4.07 -2.41
CA GLU A 132 6.29 -3.03 -1.68
C GLU A 132 6.40 -3.19 -0.16
N ALA A 133 6.33 -4.41 0.36
CA ALA A 133 6.55 -4.68 1.78
C ALA A 133 7.98 -4.33 2.23
N LEU A 134 8.99 -4.61 1.39
CA LEU A 134 10.37 -4.21 1.67
C LEU A 134 10.50 -2.68 1.73
N ALA A 135 9.92 -1.96 0.76
CA ALA A 135 9.92 -0.49 0.75
C ALA A 135 9.28 0.07 2.04
N PHE A 136 8.11 -0.46 2.43
CA PHE A 136 7.46 -0.11 3.67
C PHE A 136 8.34 -0.35 4.91
N LEU A 137 9.01 -1.51 5.00
CA LEU A 137 9.90 -1.83 6.13
C LEU A 137 11.12 -0.90 6.20
N TYR A 138 11.67 -0.50 5.05
CA TYR A 138 12.76 0.47 5.00
C TYR A 138 12.28 1.85 5.47
N GLU A 139 11.11 2.29 5.03
CA GLU A 139 10.49 3.54 5.48
C GLU A 139 10.24 3.51 7.00
N LEU A 140 9.53 2.50 7.49
CA LEU A 140 9.23 2.32 8.92
C LEU A 140 10.51 2.29 9.77
N GLY A 141 11.50 1.48 9.39
CA GLY A 141 12.74 1.41 10.15
C GLY A 141 13.57 2.69 10.11
N SER A 142 13.49 3.47 9.02
CA SER A 142 14.15 4.77 8.93
C SER A 142 13.54 5.83 9.85
N HIS A 143 12.23 5.75 10.10
CA HIS A 143 11.54 6.58 11.10
C HIS A 143 11.93 6.21 12.53
N ILE A 144 12.12 4.92 12.82
CA ILE A 144 12.47 4.45 14.17
C ILE A 144 13.94 4.70 14.49
N ARG A 145 14.85 4.52 13.51
CA ARG A 145 16.31 4.63 13.72
C ARG A 145 17.00 5.39 12.58
N PRO A 146 17.70 6.51 12.89
CA PRO A 146 18.55 7.17 11.91
C PRO A 146 19.61 6.21 11.35
N GLY A 147 19.75 6.18 10.02
CA GLY A 147 20.71 5.30 9.36
C GLY A 147 20.30 3.82 9.32
N PHE A 148 19.03 3.50 9.55
CA PHE A 148 18.52 2.14 9.46
C PHE A 148 18.86 1.46 8.13
N ARG A 149 19.37 0.24 8.24
CA ARG A 149 19.67 -0.66 7.13
C ARG A 149 19.23 -2.06 7.53
N LEU A 150 18.58 -2.74 6.59
CA LEU A 150 18.17 -4.12 6.79
C LEU A 150 19.31 -5.08 6.42
N PRO A 151 19.35 -6.30 6.98
CA PRO A 151 20.37 -7.31 6.65
C PRO A 151 20.45 -7.57 5.14
N ASN A 152 21.63 -7.86 4.61
CA ASN A 152 21.82 -8.14 3.17
C ASN A 152 21.38 -7.00 2.23
N HIS A 153 21.40 -5.74 2.69
CA HIS A 153 21.01 -4.56 1.91
C HIS A 153 21.57 -4.57 0.47
N GLN A 154 22.88 -4.82 0.32
CA GLN A 154 23.54 -4.80 -0.99
C GLN A 154 22.97 -5.85 -1.96
N GLN A 155 22.76 -7.09 -1.50
CA GLN A 155 22.18 -8.16 -2.32
C GLN A 155 20.76 -7.82 -2.77
N ILE A 156 19.99 -7.16 -1.91
CA ILE A 156 18.63 -6.74 -2.25
C ILE A 156 18.63 -5.60 -3.25
N VAL A 157 19.53 -4.62 -3.10
CA VAL A 157 19.70 -3.54 -4.10
C VAL A 157 20.04 -4.12 -5.47
N GLU A 158 20.94 -5.10 -5.54
CA GLU A 158 21.28 -5.79 -6.79
C GLU A 158 20.09 -6.53 -7.40
N LEU A 159 19.32 -7.24 -6.57
CA LEU A 159 18.11 -7.93 -7.02
C LEU A 159 17.05 -6.95 -7.51
N LEU A 160 16.81 -5.84 -6.81
CA LEU A 160 15.89 -4.79 -7.22
C LEU A 160 16.30 -4.14 -8.53
N ASP A 161 17.60 -3.88 -8.74
CA ASP A 161 18.13 -3.31 -9.99
C ASP A 161 17.89 -4.25 -11.18
N SER A 162 18.10 -5.56 -10.98
CA SER A 162 17.79 -6.57 -12.00
C SER A 162 16.29 -6.57 -12.38
N LEU A 163 15.39 -6.37 -11.41
CA LEU A 163 13.95 -6.31 -11.63
C LEU A 163 13.51 -4.99 -12.30
N CYS A 164 14.25 -3.90 -12.09
CA CYS A 164 14.05 -2.59 -12.74
C CYS A 164 14.40 -2.60 -14.24
N THR A 165 15.33 -3.46 -14.64
CA THR A 165 15.86 -3.54 -16.01
C THR A 165 15.41 -4.79 -16.78
N ASP A 166 14.57 -5.63 -16.17
CA ASP A 166 14.17 -6.95 -16.68
C ASP A 166 13.91 -6.98 -18.20
N SER A 167 14.77 -7.73 -18.88
CA SER A 167 14.77 -7.95 -20.34
C SER A 167 14.40 -9.38 -20.72
N SER A 168 13.99 -10.22 -19.76
CA SER A 168 13.74 -11.65 -19.95
C SER A 168 12.72 -11.93 -21.06
N LYS A 169 12.98 -13.01 -21.83
CA LYS A 169 12.11 -13.41 -22.95
C LYS A 169 10.89 -14.24 -22.52
N GLY A 170 10.91 -14.83 -21.32
CA GLY A 170 9.86 -15.72 -20.81
C GLY A 170 8.63 -15.02 -20.20
N LYS A 171 8.68 -13.71 -19.99
CA LYS A 171 7.58 -12.92 -19.38
C LYS A 171 6.83 -12.10 -20.42
N THR A 172 5.53 -11.89 -20.20
CA THR A 172 4.70 -11.07 -21.11
C THR A 172 5.16 -9.61 -21.13
N LYS A 173 4.88 -8.89 -22.22
CA LYS A 173 5.24 -7.46 -22.34
C LYS A 173 4.52 -6.60 -21.29
N LYS A 174 3.27 -6.95 -20.96
CA LYS A 174 2.46 -6.27 -19.94
C LYS A 174 3.12 -6.43 -18.56
N ASP A 175 3.48 -7.65 -18.20
CA ASP A 175 4.06 -7.97 -16.89
C ASP A 175 5.43 -7.32 -16.72
N LYS A 176 6.29 -7.37 -17.74
CA LYS A 176 7.59 -6.66 -17.71
C LYS A 176 7.44 -5.15 -17.59
N ARG A 177 6.36 -4.56 -18.10
CA ARG A 177 6.10 -3.12 -17.96
C ARG A 177 5.66 -2.80 -16.54
N ALA A 178 4.73 -3.58 -15.99
CA ALA A 178 4.25 -3.43 -14.62
C ALA A 178 5.39 -3.62 -13.62
N GLN A 179 6.16 -4.71 -13.74
CA GLN A 179 7.32 -4.98 -12.91
C GLN A 179 8.31 -3.81 -12.90
N ARG A 180 8.78 -3.37 -14.08
CA ARG A 180 9.75 -2.27 -14.15
C ARG A 180 9.21 -0.96 -13.61
N PHE A 181 7.92 -0.71 -13.73
CA PHE A 181 7.30 0.48 -13.14
C PHE A 181 7.35 0.41 -11.62
N THR A 182 6.81 -0.66 -11.03
CA THR A 182 6.77 -0.84 -9.58
C THR A 182 8.16 -0.91 -8.96
N PHE A 183 9.06 -1.71 -9.53
CA PHE A 183 10.39 -1.91 -8.95
C PHE A 183 11.27 -0.67 -9.02
N ARG A 184 11.06 0.24 -9.97
CA ARG A 184 11.74 1.55 -9.94
C ARG A 184 11.29 2.40 -8.77
N GLN A 185 9.99 2.36 -8.43
CA GLN A 185 9.48 3.06 -7.25
C GLN A 185 10.02 2.43 -5.96
N VAL A 186 10.01 1.09 -5.86
CA VAL A 186 10.57 0.36 -4.72
C VAL A 186 12.07 0.65 -4.56
N TYR A 187 12.83 0.58 -5.65
CA TYR A 187 14.25 0.87 -5.65
C TYR A 187 14.53 2.29 -5.16
N SER A 188 13.82 3.28 -5.71
CA SER A 188 13.97 4.69 -5.35
C SER A 188 13.61 4.94 -3.88
N SER A 189 12.56 4.29 -3.36
CA SER A 189 12.23 4.34 -1.92
C SER A 189 13.31 3.77 -1.02
N ILE A 190 13.96 2.68 -1.42
CA ILE A 190 14.96 1.99 -0.58
C ILE A 190 16.35 2.63 -0.69
N VAL A 191 16.76 2.99 -1.90
CA VAL A 191 18.13 3.44 -2.22
C VAL A 191 18.22 4.96 -2.17
N ASP A 192 17.35 5.65 -2.91
CA ASP A 192 17.34 7.11 -3.01
C ASP A 192 16.64 7.77 -1.81
N LYS A 193 15.89 6.97 -1.02
CA LYS A 193 15.05 7.41 0.10
C LYS A 193 13.93 8.35 -0.34
N ASP A 194 13.50 8.21 -1.58
CA ASP A 194 12.40 8.98 -2.15
C ASP A 194 11.08 8.38 -1.70
N THR A 195 10.24 9.20 -1.09
CA THR A 195 8.93 8.75 -0.65
C THR A 195 7.99 8.58 -1.86
N PRO A 196 7.19 7.51 -1.95
CA PRO A 196 6.22 7.37 -3.03
C PRO A 196 5.24 8.54 -2.99
N SER A 197 5.05 9.23 -4.12
CA SER A 197 4.08 10.31 -4.26
C SER A 197 3.02 9.95 -5.31
N LEU A 198 1.80 9.63 -4.86
CA LEU A 198 0.63 9.40 -5.72
C LEU A 198 -0.46 10.41 -5.38
N THR A 199 -1.01 11.10 -6.39
CA THR A 199 -2.12 12.04 -6.19
C THR A 199 -3.40 11.50 -6.84
N ILE A 200 -4.42 11.22 -6.02
CA ILE A 200 -5.76 10.81 -6.46
C ILE A 200 -6.68 12.02 -6.39
N LYS A 201 -7.15 12.48 -7.55
CA LYS A 201 -8.04 13.65 -7.64
C LYS A 201 -9.50 13.23 -7.71
N PHE A 202 -10.35 13.87 -6.91
CA PHE A 202 -11.80 13.66 -6.93
C PHE A 202 -12.53 14.95 -6.55
N ASN A 203 -13.65 15.25 -7.22
CA ASN A 203 -14.36 16.53 -7.07
C ASN A 203 -13.40 17.74 -7.16
N LYS A 204 -13.30 18.53 -6.08
CA LYS A 204 -12.41 19.68 -5.91
C LYS A 204 -11.22 19.37 -5.00
N GLU A 205 -11.06 18.12 -4.61
CA GLU A 205 -10.07 17.66 -3.64
C GLU A 205 -9.05 16.73 -4.31
N ALA A 206 -7.92 16.54 -3.63
CA ALA A 206 -6.93 15.56 -4.02
C ALA A 206 -6.37 14.91 -2.77
N LEU A 207 -6.39 13.58 -2.74
CA LEU A 207 -5.64 12.78 -1.77
C LEU A 207 -4.20 12.65 -2.28
N VAL A 208 -3.25 13.12 -1.48
CA VAL A 208 -1.82 12.92 -1.73
C VAL A 208 -1.36 11.79 -0.82
N LEU A 209 -0.87 10.72 -1.43
CA LEU A 209 -0.23 9.62 -0.73
C LEU A 209 1.27 9.82 -0.86
N ASP A 210 1.89 10.24 0.23
CA ASP A 210 3.28 10.66 0.34
C ASP A 210 4.07 9.79 1.33
N SER A 211 3.64 8.53 1.52
CA SER A 211 4.32 7.51 2.32
C SER A 211 3.99 6.10 1.81
N CYS A 212 4.88 5.14 2.03
CA CYS A 212 4.58 3.73 1.82
C CYS A 212 3.39 3.30 2.69
N ALA A 213 3.29 3.82 3.92
CA ALA A 213 2.18 3.56 4.82
C ALA A 213 0.83 4.03 4.27
N SER A 214 0.71 5.31 3.89
CA SER A 214 -0.53 5.87 3.34
C SER A 214 -0.91 5.20 2.01
N LYS A 215 0.08 4.90 1.15
CA LYS A 215 -0.15 4.14 -0.08
C LYS A 215 -0.68 2.75 0.21
N LEU A 216 -0.06 2.01 1.13
CA LEU A 216 -0.46 0.65 1.48
C LEU A 216 -1.88 0.60 2.05
N LEU A 217 -2.22 1.54 2.95
CA LEU A 217 -3.57 1.67 3.49
C LEU A 217 -4.60 1.93 2.37
N TYR A 218 -4.29 2.83 1.45
CA TYR A 218 -5.14 3.12 0.29
C TYR A 218 -5.35 1.90 -0.61
N ASP A 219 -4.28 1.14 -0.90
CA ASP A 219 -4.36 -0.06 -1.74
C ASP A 219 -5.24 -1.15 -1.06
N ILE A 220 -5.07 -1.37 0.25
CA ILE A 220 -5.90 -2.30 1.05
C ILE A 220 -7.38 -1.86 1.04
N LEU A 221 -7.65 -0.58 1.27
CA LEU A 221 -9.02 -0.05 1.25
C LEU A 221 -9.65 -0.15 -0.14
N CYS A 222 -8.89 0.04 -1.22
CA CYS A 222 -9.37 -0.17 -2.58
C CYS A 222 -9.84 -1.61 -2.82
N GLU A 223 -9.07 -2.59 -2.36
CA GLU A 223 -9.42 -4.01 -2.48
C GLU A 223 -10.68 -4.33 -1.66
N LEU A 224 -10.76 -3.82 -0.44
CA LEU A 224 -11.83 -4.14 0.49
C LEU A 224 -13.15 -3.45 0.13
N LEU A 225 -13.10 -2.23 -0.39
CA LEU A 225 -14.26 -1.44 -0.81
C LEU A 225 -14.66 -1.67 -2.28
N HIS A 226 -13.97 -2.54 -3.01
CA HIS A 226 -14.31 -2.97 -4.37
C HIS A 226 -14.58 -1.79 -5.33
N GLY A 227 -13.73 -0.75 -5.28
CA GLY A 227 -13.87 0.46 -6.11
C GLY A 227 -14.72 1.59 -5.50
N GLY A 228 -15.23 1.41 -4.27
CA GLY A 228 -15.99 2.41 -3.53
C GLY A 228 -15.16 3.48 -2.80
N ILE A 229 -13.83 3.41 -2.84
CA ILE A 229 -12.94 4.28 -2.04
C ILE A 229 -13.17 5.77 -2.29
N VAL A 230 -13.37 6.19 -3.54
CA VAL A 230 -13.60 7.61 -3.87
C VAL A 230 -14.89 8.12 -3.23
N ARG A 231 -15.95 7.28 -3.19
CA ARG A 231 -17.20 7.64 -2.51
C ARG A 231 -16.96 7.76 -1.00
N GLN A 232 -16.20 6.85 -0.40
CA GLN A 232 -15.90 6.91 1.03
C GLN A 232 -15.07 8.15 1.38
N LEU A 233 -14.04 8.49 0.59
CA LEU A 233 -13.26 9.72 0.77
C LEU A 233 -14.12 11.01 0.68
N GLN A 234 -15.25 10.95 -0.03
CA GLN A 234 -16.17 12.07 -0.18
C GLN A 234 -17.23 12.18 0.91
N SER A 235 -17.46 11.13 1.72
CA SER A 235 -18.63 11.11 2.62
C SER A 235 -18.37 10.50 3.99
N ASN A 236 -17.24 9.86 4.21
CA ASN A 236 -16.95 9.11 5.42
C ASN A 236 -15.83 9.79 6.21
N GLU A 237 -16.18 10.34 7.37
CA GLU A 237 -15.24 11.05 8.25
C GLU A 237 -14.09 10.15 8.70
N LEU A 238 -14.37 8.92 9.12
CA LEU A 238 -13.33 7.95 9.52
C LEU A 238 -12.30 7.72 8.41
N VAL A 239 -12.75 7.51 7.17
CA VAL A 239 -11.84 7.29 6.05
C VAL A 239 -11.04 8.56 5.73
N ARG A 240 -11.61 9.75 5.95
CA ARG A 240 -10.88 11.01 5.78
C ARG A 240 -9.86 11.24 6.88
N ASP A 241 -10.18 10.85 8.12
CA ASP A 241 -9.27 10.95 9.27
C ASP A 241 -8.06 10.02 9.09
N LEU A 242 -8.27 8.80 8.58
CA LEU A 242 -7.20 7.86 8.23
C LEU A 242 -6.17 8.43 7.23
N PHE A 243 -6.56 9.41 6.42
CA PHE A 243 -5.69 10.08 5.45
C PHE A 243 -5.46 11.57 5.76
N GLU A 244 -5.84 12.02 6.96
CA GLU A 244 -5.69 13.40 7.42
C GLU A 244 -6.27 14.45 6.44
N MET A 245 -7.35 14.12 5.73
CA MET A 245 -7.94 14.99 4.69
C MET A 245 -8.80 16.13 5.25
N GLY A 246 -9.01 16.17 6.57
CA GLY A 246 -9.95 17.08 7.22
C GLY A 246 -11.43 16.73 6.95
N PRO A 247 -12.39 17.58 7.35
CA PRO A 247 -13.82 17.27 7.30
C PRO A 247 -14.34 17.10 5.86
N VAL A 248 -15.47 16.41 5.73
CA VAL A 248 -16.16 16.23 4.45
C VAL A 248 -16.54 17.59 3.85
N GLN A 249 -16.15 17.83 2.59
CA GLN A 249 -16.54 19.05 1.89
C GLN A 249 -17.97 18.93 1.34
N GLU A 250 -18.82 19.91 1.66
CA GLU A 250 -20.10 20.07 0.98
C GLU A 250 -19.85 20.51 -0.48
N VAL A 251 -20.19 19.62 -1.43
CA VAL A 251 -20.13 19.94 -2.85
C VAL A 251 -21.49 20.48 -3.27
N ASP A 252 -21.57 21.77 -3.56
CA ASP A 252 -22.76 22.35 -4.17
C ASP A 252 -23.00 21.73 -5.56
N LYS A 253 -24.08 20.97 -5.69
CA LYS A 253 -24.44 20.25 -6.92
C LYS A 253 -24.74 21.20 -8.08
N PHE A 254 -24.98 22.50 -7.80
CA PHE A 254 -25.32 23.51 -8.79
C PHE A 254 -24.20 24.48 -9.13
N GLU A 255 -23.00 24.27 -8.58
CA GLU A 255 -21.88 25.17 -8.79
C GLU A 255 -21.37 25.09 -10.25
N LYS A 256 -21.80 26.05 -11.07
CA LYS A 256 -21.36 26.17 -12.47
C LYS A 256 -19.90 26.59 -12.49
N VAL A 257 -19.01 25.63 -12.76
CA VAL A 257 -17.61 25.93 -13.07
C VAL A 257 -17.55 26.82 -14.32
N ASN A 258 -16.99 28.02 -14.18
CA ASN A 258 -16.83 28.94 -15.31
C ASN A 258 -15.88 28.33 -16.35
N LYS A 259 -16.45 27.87 -17.47
CA LYS A 259 -15.74 27.20 -18.57
C LYS A 259 -14.57 28.05 -19.10
N PHE A 260 -14.74 29.37 -19.18
CA PHE A 260 -13.69 30.28 -19.67
C PHE A 260 -12.51 30.36 -18.71
N ALA A 261 -12.77 30.44 -17.40
CA ALA A 261 -11.71 30.44 -16.39
C ALA A 261 -10.91 29.13 -16.40
N LYS A 262 -11.60 27.98 -16.52
CA LYS A 262 -10.94 26.67 -16.63
C LYS A 262 -10.10 26.54 -17.90
N MET A 263 -10.61 27.04 -19.05
CA MET A 263 -9.85 27.06 -20.30
C MET A 263 -8.60 27.93 -20.17
N ALA A 264 -8.74 29.15 -19.65
CA ALA A 264 -7.61 30.07 -19.45
C ALA A 264 -6.53 29.47 -18.54
N ALA A 265 -6.92 28.78 -17.45
CA ALA A 265 -5.98 28.10 -16.57
C ALA A 265 -5.26 26.93 -17.27
N HIS A 266 -5.98 26.13 -18.07
CA HIS A 266 -5.36 25.07 -18.86
C HIS A 266 -4.40 25.61 -19.93
N ASP A 267 -4.76 26.69 -20.61
CA ASP A 267 -3.95 27.34 -21.63
C ASP A 267 -2.68 27.96 -21.04
N ALA A 268 -2.82 28.65 -19.90
CA ALA A 268 -1.67 29.18 -19.15
C ALA A 268 -0.71 28.07 -18.72
N ALA A 269 -1.24 26.98 -18.14
CA ALA A 269 -0.44 25.82 -17.75
C ALA A 269 0.20 25.12 -18.96
N SER A 270 -0.51 25.03 -20.10
CA SER A 270 0.00 24.45 -21.34
C SER A 270 1.15 25.31 -21.92
N LYS A 271 0.96 26.63 -21.96
CA LYS A 271 1.98 27.59 -22.40
C LYS A 271 3.23 27.50 -21.52
N HIS A 272 3.06 27.46 -20.20
CA HIS A 272 4.17 27.30 -19.26
C HIS A 272 4.92 25.97 -19.48
N ARG A 273 4.20 24.84 -19.59
CA ARG A 273 4.82 23.53 -19.91
C ARG A 273 5.58 23.56 -21.24
N ASN A 274 5.03 24.21 -22.26
CA ASN A 274 5.69 24.32 -23.56
C ASN A 274 6.96 25.17 -23.49
N GLN A 275 6.95 26.28 -22.76
CA GLN A 275 8.14 27.12 -22.55
C GLN A 275 9.26 26.36 -21.82
N VAL A 276 8.92 25.64 -20.74
CA VAL A 276 9.90 24.83 -19.98
C VAL A 276 10.46 23.70 -20.85
N ARG A 277 9.59 22.98 -21.58
CA ARG A 277 10.01 21.87 -22.46
C ARG A 277 10.82 22.35 -23.67
N SER A 278 10.55 23.55 -24.22
CA SER A 278 11.32 24.10 -25.33
C SER A 278 12.79 24.21 -24.97
N LYS A 279 13.10 24.77 -23.79
CA LYS A 279 14.47 24.87 -23.26
C LYS A 279 15.16 23.51 -23.07
N GLN A 280 14.39 22.45 -22.78
CA GLN A 280 14.91 21.10 -22.62
C GLN A 280 15.07 20.35 -23.96
N ARG A 281 14.29 20.69 -24.98
CA ARG A 281 14.38 20.09 -26.33
C ARG A 281 15.65 20.52 -27.07
N ASP A 282 16.07 21.76 -26.85
CA ASP A 282 17.29 22.29 -27.44
C ASP A 282 18.56 21.55 -26.96
N LYS A 283 18.50 20.81 -25.84
CA LYS A 283 19.61 19.96 -25.36
C LYS A 283 19.94 18.78 -26.27
N ARG A 284 19.06 18.39 -27.20
CA ARG A 284 19.31 17.30 -28.17
C ARG A 284 19.65 17.79 -29.57
N ASN A 285 19.65 19.11 -29.80
CA ASN A 285 20.17 19.65 -31.05
C ASN A 285 21.70 19.64 -30.97
N VAL A 286 22.32 18.78 -31.79
CA VAL A 286 23.74 18.93 -32.12
C VAL A 286 23.82 20.21 -32.95
N VAL A 287 24.35 21.27 -32.35
CA VAL A 287 24.73 22.48 -33.10
C VAL A 287 25.93 22.06 -33.94
N LEU A 288 25.71 21.90 -35.25
CA LEU A 288 26.78 21.77 -36.25
C LEU A 288 27.48 23.11 -36.44
#